data_AF-A0A9E2KXG6-F1
#
_entry.id   AF-A0A9E2KXG6-F1
#
_cell.length_a   1.000
_cell.length_b   1.000
_cell.length_c   1.000
_cell.angle_alpha   90.00
_cell.angle_beta   90.00
_cell.angle_gamma   90.00
#
_symmetry.space_group_name_H-M   'P 1'
#
loop_
_entity.id
_entity.type
_entity.pdbx_description
1 polymer ?
#
loop_
_entity_poly.entity_id
_entity_poly.type
_entity_poly.pdbx_seq_one_letter_code
_entity_poly.pdbx_strand_id
1 'polypeptide(L)'
;LNLVNDVAKRLSDACFEDSVFIKYNIANGVNVKTPIKEEKIKECGVMVLKGENKELIEKINNGLVNLKANGVYDKIIAKYLNN
;
A
#
# COMPACT_ATOMS: atom_id res chain seq x y z
N LEU A 1 16.30 -9.18 -2.70
CA LEU A 1 16.40 -7.78 -3.18
C LEU A 1 15.02 -7.43 -3.75
N ASN A 2 14.45 -6.25 -3.44
CA ASN A 2 13.17 -5.84 -4.04
C ASN A 2 13.45 -4.91 -5.24
N LEU A 3 12.45 -4.73 -6.11
CA LEU A 3 12.60 -3.97 -7.36
C LEU A 3 13.10 -2.53 -7.13
N VAL A 4 12.64 -1.88 -6.07
CA VAL A 4 13.07 -0.51 -5.72
C VAL A 4 14.57 -0.46 -5.37
N ASN A 5 15.06 -1.48 -4.65
CA ASN A 5 16.48 -1.58 -4.30
C ASN A 5 17.35 -2.01 -5.49
N ASP A 6 16.82 -2.73 -6.48
CA ASP A 6 17.54 -3.00 -7.74
C ASP A 6 17.89 -1.70 -8.46
N VAL A 7 16.91 -0.78 -8.55
CA VAL A 7 17.12 0.56 -9.13
C VAL A 7 18.12 1.37 -8.29
N ALA A 8 17.95 1.41 -6.97
CA ALA A 8 18.84 2.15 -6.07
C ALA A 8 20.30 1.68 -6.17
N LYS A 9 20.52 0.37 -6.41
CA LYS A 9 21.85 -0.23 -6.57
C LYS A 9 22.37 -0.20 -8.01
N ARG A 10 21.64 0.42 -8.94
CA ARG A 10 21.98 0.51 -10.37
C ARG A 10 22.09 -0.86 -11.05
N LEU A 11 21.31 -1.84 -10.57
CA LEU A 11 21.15 -3.13 -11.24
C LEU A 11 20.03 -3.09 -12.29
N SER A 12 19.18 -2.07 -12.25
CA SER A 12 18.15 -1.78 -13.23
C SER A 12 17.98 -0.27 -13.39
N ASP A 13 17.61 0.18 -14.59
CA ASP A 13 17.42 1.62 -14.86
C ASP A 13 16.13 2.16 -14.24
N ALA A 14 15.08 1.35 -14.17
CA ALA A 14 13.78 1.69 -13.60
C ALA A 14 12.98 0.44 -13.18
N CYS A 15 11.92 0.63 -12.39
CA CYS A 15 10.95 -0.40 -12.05
C CYS A 15 9.52 0.16 -12.03
N PHE A 16 8.53 -0.72 -12.20
CA PHE A 16 7.12 -0.43 -11.95
C PHE A 16 6.67 -1.22 -10.73
N GLU A 17 6.03 -0.55 -9.78
CA GLU A 17 5.58 -1.14 -8.52
C GLU A 17 4.47 -0.26 -7.91
N ASP A 18 3.71 -0.81 -6.97
CA ASP A 18 2.69 -0.07 -6.23
C ASP A 18 3.27 1.19 -5.57
N SER A 19 2.62 2.34 -5.79
CA SER A 19 3.17 3.64 -5.35
C SER A 19 3.33 3.75 -3.83
N VAL A 20 2.45 3.07 -3.08
CA VAL A 20 2.54 2.94 -1.61
C VAL A 20 3.85 2.27 -1.20
N PHE A 21 4.25 1.21 -1.90
CA PHE A 21 5.48 0.48 -1.63
C PHE A 21 6.73 1.32 -1.96
N ILE A 22 6.71 2.02 -3.09
CA ILE A 22 7.81 2.93 -3.48
C ILE A 22 7.95 4.06 -2.45
N LYS A 23 6.84 4.73 -2.09
CA LYS A 23 6.83 5.82 -1.09
C LYS A 23 7.34 5.36 0.27
N TYR A 24 6.93 4.17 0.72
CA TYR A 24 7.43 3.59 1.96
C TYR A 24 8.96 3.38 1.93
N ASN A 25 9.52 2.85 0.84
CA ASN A 25 10.97 2.66 0.72
C ASN A 25 11.72 4.01 0.70
N ILE A 26 11.19 5.02 -0.01
CA ILE A 26 11.76 6.39 -0.01
C ILE A 26 11.72 6.97 1.41
N ALA A 27 10.60 6.86 2.12
CA ALA A 27 10.47 7.33 3.51
C ALA A 27 11.45 6.63 4.47
N ASN A 28 11.89 5.41 4.13
CA ASN A 28 12.90 4.64 4.88
C ASN A 28 14.33 4.80 4.32
N GLY A 29 14.58 5.80 3.46
CA GLY A 29 15.93 6.19 3.04
C GLY A 29 16.44 5.55 1.74
N VAL A 30 15.61 4.81 1.01
CA VAL A 30 15.99 4.31 -0.31
C VAL A 30 16.01 5.47 -1.31
N ASN A 31 17.18 5.72 -1.90
CA ASN A 31 17.41 6.86 -2.78
C ASN A 31 16.98 6.58 -4.23
N VAL A 32 15.68 6.73 -4.50
CA VAL A 32 15.07 6.66 -5.85
C VAL A 32 14.09 7.82 -6.07
N LYS A 33 13.69 8.05 -7.33
CA LYS A 33 12.72 9.10 -7.69
C LYS A 33 11.53 8.50 -8.44
N THR A 34 10.38 9.15 -8.37
CA THR A 34 9.17 8.82 -9.16
C THR A 34 8.88 9.97 -10.16
N PRO A 35 9.62 10.06 -11.27
CA PRO A 35 9.53 11.21 -12.19
C PRO A 35 8.29 11.19 -13.09
N ILE A 36 7.58 10.06 -13.15
CA ILE A 36 6.38 9.87 -13.97
C ILE A 36 5.15 9.95 -13.07
N LYS A 37 4.06 10.53 -13.59
CA LYS A 37 2.77 10.61 -12.90
C LYS A 37 2.27 9.22 -12.55
N GLU A 38 1.77 9.05 -11.33
CA GLU A 38 1.15 7.80 -10.88
C GLU A 38 -0.10 7.48 -11.72
N GLU A 39 -0.23 6.21 -12.08
CA GLU A 39 -1.48 5.66 -12.61
C GLU A 39 -2.56 5.66 -11.53
N LYS A 40 -3.83 5.65 -11.96
CA LYS A 40 -4.95 5.67 -11.01
C LYS A 40 -4.94 4.39 -10.17
N ILE A 41 -4.75 4.57 -8.86
CA ILE A 41 -4.79 3.48 -7.88
C ILE A 41 -6.17 2.79 -7.94
N LYS A 42 -6.16 1.46 -8.04
CA LYS A 42 -7.36 0.64 -7.86
C LYS A 42 -7.54 0.34 -6.37
N GLU A 43 -8.79 0.15 -5.97
CA GLU A 43 -9.11 -0.18 -4.58
C GLU A 43 -8.47 -1.52 -4.17
N CYS A 44 -7.90 -1.56 -2.97
CA CYS A 44 -7.42 -2.79 -2.36
C CYS A 44 -8.55 -3.43 -1.54
N GLY A 45 -8.63 -4.76 -1.55
CA GLY A 45 -9.67 -5.50 -0.84
C GLY A 45 -9.13 -6.73 -0.14
N VAL A 46 -9.77 -7.12 0.96
CA VAL A 46 -9.57 -8.44 1.56
C VAL A 46 -10.39 -9.45 0.77
N MET A 47 -9.74 -10.51 0.31
CA MET A 47 -10.37 -11.55 -0.50
C MET A 47 -10.46 -12.87 0.28
N VAL A 48 -11.57 -13.58 0.07
CA VAL A 48 -11.78 -14.96 0.52
C VAL A 48 -12.15 -15.83 -0.68
N LEU A 49 -12.04 -17.15 -0.54
CA LEU A 49 -12.52 -18.08 -1.56
C LEU A 49 -14.03 -17.87 -1.79
N LYS A 50 -14.45 -17.91 -3.05
CA LYS A 50 -15.85 -17.68 -3.42
C LYS A 50 -16.75 -18.73 -2.76
N GLY A 51 -17.77 -18.27 -2.04
CA GLY A 51 -18.70 -19.12 -1.32
C GLY A 51 -18.27 -19.46 0.11
N GLU A 52 -17.04 -19.11 0.49
CA GLU A 52 -16.47 -19.45 1.78
C GLU A 52 -16.28 -18.20 2.66
N ASN A 53 -16.16 -18.41 3.98
CA ASN A 53 -15.76 -17.38 4.95
C ASN A 53 -16.62 -16.10 4.95
N LYS A 54 -17.95 -16.24 4.75
CA LYS A 54 -18.88 -15.09 4.74
C LYS A 54 -18.82 -14.29 6.05
N GLU A 55 -18.79 -14.97 7.20
CA GLU A 55 -18.70 -14.33 8.52
C GLU A 55 -17.42 -13.50 8.68
N LEU A 56 -16.30 -13.96 8.11
CA LEU A 56 -15.03 -13.22 8.15
C LEU A 56 -15.15 -11.91 7.35
N ILE A 57 -15.73 -11.96 6.16
CA ILE A 57 -15.96 -10.76 5.34
C ILE A 57 -16.88 -9.77 6.05
N GLU A 58 -17.96 -10.25 6.68
CA GLU A 58 -18.87 -9.39 7.45
C GLU A 58 -18.17 -8.70 8.63
N LYS A 59 -17.37 -9.44 9.41
CA LYS A 59 -16.60 -8.88 10.53
C LYS A 59 -15.56 -7.88 10.07
N ILE A 60 -14.84 -8.16 8.99
CA ILE A 60 -13.84 -7.24 8.43
C ILE A 60 -14.50 -5.94 7.96
N ASN A 61 -15.61 -6.04 7.22
CA ASN A 61 -16.31 -4.87 6.72
C ASN A 61 -16.86 -3.99 7.86
N ASN A 62 -17.50 -4.60 8.87
CA ASN A 62 -17.99 -3.88 10.05
C ASN A 62 -16.83 -3.23 10.83
N GLY A 63 -15.72 -3.95 11.01
CA GLY A 63 -14.51 -3.41 11.63
C GLY A 63 -13.96 -2.22 10.87
N LEU A 64 -13.87 -2.30 9.54
CA LEU A 64 -13.37 -1.22 8.69
C LEU A 64 -14.24 0.03 8.77
N VAL A 65 -15.57 -0.12 8.78
CA VAL A 65 -16.51 1.00 8.98
C VAL A 65 -16.24 1.70 10.32
N ASN A 66 -16.09 0.92 11.39
CA ASN A 66 -15.83 1.46 12.73
C ASN A 66 -14.47 2.19 12.80
N LEU A 67 -13.42 1.63 12.20
CA LEU A 67 -12.08 2.24 12.17
C LEU A 67 -12.04 3.54 11.36
N LYS A 68 -12.83 3.63 10.30
CA LYS A 68 -12.99 4.88 9.54
C LYS A 68 -13.75 5.92 10.35
N ALA A 69 -14.87 5.53 10.97
CA ALA A 69 -15.71 6.44 11.75
C ALA A 69 -14.98 7.04 12.97
N ASN A 70 -14.09 6.28 13.61
CA ASN A 70 -13.35 6.74 14.79
C ASN A 70 -11.96 7.32 14.48
N GLY A 71 -11.60 7.46 13.20
CA GLY A 71 -10.33 8.04 12.74
C GLY A 71 -9.08 7.19 12.99
N VAL A 72 -9.22 5.95 13.48
CA VAL A 72 -8.08 5.03 13.64
C VAL A 72 -7.52 4.61 12.29
N TYR A 73 -8.37 4.47 11.27
CA TYR A 73 -7.92 4.16 9.92
C TYR A 73 -6.91 5.20 9.41
N ASP A 74 -7.24 6.49 9.52
CA ASP A 74 -6.36 7.58 9.07
C ASP A 74 -5.06 7.62 9.85
N LYS A 75 -5.10 7.36 11.17
CA LYS A 75 -3.89 7.25 12.00
C LYS A 75 -2.96 6.13 11.53
N ILE A 76 -3.51 4.99 11.12
CA ILE A 76 -2.73 3.88 10.57
C ILE A 76 -2.08 4.30 9.24
N ILE A 77 -2.85 4.91 8.33
CA ILE A 77 -2.32 5.36 7.03
C ILE A 77 -1.19 6.40 7.23
N ALA A 78 -1.43 7.41 8.06
CA ALA A 78 -0.45 8.46 8.35
C ALA A 78 0.85 7.90 8.93
N LYS A 79 0.76 6.92 9.84
CA LYS A 79 1.93 6.29 10.48
C LYS A 79 2.92 5.70 9.46
N TYR A 80 2.44 5.15 8.34
CA TYR A 80 3.30 4.47 7.38
C TYR A 80 3.60 5.29 6.13
N LEU A 81 2.74 6.25 5.78
CA LEU A 81 2.83 6.97 4.52
C LEU A 81 3.13 8.45 4.65
N ASN A 82 3.14 9.03 5.87
CA ASN A 82 3.53 10.42 6.18
C ASN A 82 3.20 11.39 5.03
N ASN A 83 1.91 11.68 4.85
CA ASN A 83 1.47 12.80 4.02
C ASN A 83 1.81 14.13 4.70
#